data_AF-A0A923YMH9-F1
#
_entry.id   AF-A0A923YMH9-F1
#
_cell.length_a   1.000
_cell.length_b   1.000
_cell.length_c   1.000
_cell.angle_alpha   90.00
_cell.angle_beta   90.00
_cell.angle_gamma   90.00
#
_symmetry.space_group_name_H-M   'P 1'
#
loop_
_entity.id
_entity.type
_entity.pdbx_description
1 polymer ?
#
loop_
_entity_poly.entity_id
_entity_poly.type
_entity_poly.pdbx_seq_one_letter_code
_entity_poly.pdbx_strand_id
1 'polypeptide(L)'
;PVLRLAGLPIITECYRSPERQDELFEQGRSKPGPVVTYKRGGESNHNKAPTPALDVAFLLVDGSVSWSGLLLSKFSRLMKAADARVHWGGDWPKFKDRPHFEVLG
;
A
#
# COMPACT_ATOMS: atom_id res chain seq x y z
N PRO A 1 -11.82 11.50 -16.53
CA PRO A 1 -13.29 11.30 -16.36
C PRO A 1 -13.68 9.90 -15.81
N VAL A 2 -13.14 8.80 -16.35
CA VAL A 2 -13.58 7.43 -16.00
C VAL A 2 -13.16 6.96 -14.59
N LEU A 3 -12.00 7.39 -14.06
CA LEU A 3 -11.58 6.98 -12.72
C LEU A 3 -12.39 7.66 -11.59
N ARG A 4 -12.83 8.92 -11.76
CA ARG A 4 -13.69 9.58 -10.76
C ARG A 4 -15.03 8.87 -10.56
N LEU A 5 -15.54 8.21 -11.61
CA LEU A 5 -16.75 7.38 -11.52
C LEU A 5 -16.48 6.02 -10.85
N ALA A 6 -15.21 5.59 -10.83
CA ALA A 6 -14.79 4.30 -10.27
C ALA A 6 -14.30 4.42 -8.81
N GLY A 7 -13.90 5.61 -8.36
CA GLY A 7 -13.48 5.91 -7.00
C GLY A 7 -12.38 6.97 -6.93
N LEU A 8 -12.28 7.64 -5.78
CA LEU A 8 -11.21 8.60 -5.47
C LEU A 8 -10.06 7.86 -4.77
N PRO A 9 -8.81 7.90 -5.27
CA PRO A 9 -7.69 7.36 -4.50
C PRO A 9 -7.51 8.14 -3.20
N ILE A 10 -7.38 7.41 -2.09
CA ILE A 10 -7.12 7.95 -0.76
C ILE A 10 -5.87 7.29 -0.19
N ILE A 11 -5.08 8.05 0.58
CA ILE A 11 -3.94 7.51 1.31
C ILE A 11 -4.48 6.91 2.61
N THR A 12 -4.20 5.63 2.83
CA THR A 12 -4.61 4.92 4.06
C THR A 12 -3.49 4.83 5.08
N GLU A 13 -2.23 4.84 4.65
CA GLU A 13 -1.08 4.79 5.55
C GLU A 13 0.15 5.44 4.91
N CYS A 14 0.98 6.10 5.71
CA CYS A 14 2.28 6.66 5.30
C CYS A 14 3.35 6.15 6.26
N TYR A 15 3.85 6.99 7.18
CA TYR A 15 4.74 6.54 8.22
C TYR A 15 4.01 5.59 9.16
N ARG A 16 4.62 4.45 9.42
CA ARG A 16 4.20 3.43 10.39
C ARG A 16 5.33 3.28 11.39
N SER A 17 5.05 3.28 12.70
CA SER A 17 6.11 3.06 13.67
C SER A 17 6.63 1.61 13.59
N PRO A 18 7.88 1.35 14.01
CA PRO A 18 8.40 -0.02 14.13
C PRO A 18 7.50 -0.92 14.99
N GLU A 19 6.94 -0.41 16.08
CA GLU A 19 6.07 -1.16 16.99
C GLU A 19 4.78 -1.59 16.29
N ARG A 20 4.13 -0.67 15.54
CA ARG A 20 2.95 -1.01 14.75
C ARG A 20 3.28 -1.99 13.62
N GLN A 21 4.47 -1.90 13.05
CA GLN A 21 4.93 -2.87 12.06
C GLN A 21 5.13 -4.27 12.67
N ASP A 22 5.64 -4.36 13.89
CA ASP A 22 5.72 -5.63 14.62
C ASP A 22 4.33 -6.18 14.96
N GLU A 23 3.36 -5.35 15.34
CA GLU A 23 1.97 -5.79 15.52
C GLU A 23 1.38 -6.40 14.24
N LEU A 24 1.64 -5.79 13.07
CA LEU A 24 1.24 -6.34 11.77
C LEU A 24 2.00 -7.63 11.42
N PHE A 25 3.28 -7.71 11.80
CA PHE A 25 4.08 -8.93 11.63
C PHE A 25 3.53 -10.08 12.49
N GLU A 26 3.00 -9.81 13.67
CA GLU A 26 2.41 -10.85 14.52
C GLU A 26 1.09 -11.42 13.97
N GLN A 27 0.38 -10.68 13.11
CA GLN A 27 -0.87 -11.13 12.49
C GLN A 27 -0.67 -12.34 11.58
N GLY A 28 -1.49 -13.38 11.79
CA GLY A 28 -1.36 -14.68 11.10
C GLY A 28 -0.17 -15.52 11.56
N ARG A 29 0.51 -15.10 12.64
CA ARG A 29 1.59 -15.84 13.30
C ARG A 29 1.21 -16.12 14.76
N SER A 30 1.39 -15.14 15.63
CA SER A 30 1.02 -15.20 17.06
C SER A 30 -0.34 -14.57 17.35
N LYS A 31 -0.89 -13.78 16.43
CA LYS A 31 -2.23 -13.18 16.50
C LYS A 31 -3.13 -13.72 15.37
N PRO A 32 -4.46 -13.82 15.56
CA PRO A 32 -5.39 -14.23 14.51
C PRO A 32 -5.37 -13.30 13.29
N GLY A 33 -5.80 -13.82 12.14
CA GLY A 33 -5.94 -13.06 10.88
C GLY A 33 -4.96 -13.51 9.80
N PRO A 34 -5.03 -12.94 8.59
CA PRO A 34 -4.08 -13.24 7.51
C PRO A 34 -2.71 -12.63 7.79
N VAL A 35 -1.65 -13.24 7.23
CA VAL A 35 -0.32 -12.62 7.18
C VAL A 35 -0.39 -11.41 6.22
N VAL A 36 -0.20 -10.22 6.76
CA VAL A 36 -0.24 -8.94 6.01
C VAL A 36 1.14 -8.36 5.73
N THR A 37 2.19 -8.88 6.37
CA THR A 37 3.58 -8.47 6.11
C THR A 37 4.57 -9.58 6.49
N TYR A 38 5.75 -9.53 5.86
CA TYR A 38 6.93 -10.34 6.23
C TYR A 38 8.06 -9.50 6.81
N LYS A 39 7.85 -8.19 6.97
CA LYS A 39 8.83 -7.25 7.50
C LYS A 39 8.56 -6.99 8.97
N ARG A 40 9.59 -7.13 9.80
CA ARG A 40 9.55 -6.71 11.22
C ARG A 40 9.66 -5.19 11.34
N GLY A 41 9.45 -4.69 12.55
CA GLY A 41 9.73 -3.31 12.92
C GLY A 41 11.13 -2.88 12.47
N GLY A 42 11.21 -1.76 11.74
CA GLY A 42 12.46 -1.23 11.18
C GLY A 42 12.84 -1.77 9.81
N GLU A 43 12.22 -2.85 9.33
CA GLU A 43 12.54 -3.44 8.02
C GLU A 43 11.62 -2.94 6.89
N SER A 44 10.49 -2.32 7.24
CA SER A 44 9.52 -1.77 6.29
C SER A 44 9.93 -0.37 5.85
N ASN A 45 9.72 -0.03 4.58
CA ASN A 45 9.93 1.32 4.09
C ASN A 45 9.00 2.34 4.78
N HIS A 46 7.83 1.92 5.27
CA HIS A 46 6.97 2.77 6.09
C HIS A 46 7.60 3.19 7.44
N ASN A 47 8.64 2.49 7.93
CA ASN A 47 9.31 2.83 9.19
C ASN A 47 10.39 3.92 9.05
N LYS A 48 10.69 4.36 7.83
CA LYS A 48 11.71 5.39 7.58
C LYS A 48 11.14 6.80 7.78
N ALA A 49 11.99 7.72 8.22
CA ALA A 49 11.66 9.14 8.35
C ALA A 49 12.69 9.99 7.58
N PRO A 50 12.29 10.74 6.53
CA PRO A 50 10.95 10.76 5.93
C PRO A 50 10.57 9.42 5.28
N THR A 51 9.27 9.08 5.28
CA THR A 51 8.80 7.83 4.67
C THR A 51 8.84 7.93 3.15
N PRO A 52 9.48 6.97 2.45
CA PRO A 52 9.38 6.86 1.00
C PRO A 52 8.14 6.07 0.56
N ALA A 53 7.33 5.56 1.49
CA ALA A 53 6.21 4.65 1.22
C ALA A 53 4.85 5.21 1.65
N LEU A 54 3.82 4.77 0.92
CA LEU A 54 2.41 5.04 1.18
C LEU A 54 1.54 3.86 0.76
N ASP A 55 0.44 3.65 1.45
CA ASP A 55 -0.62 2.70 1.09
C ASP A 55 -1.84 3.47 0.56
N VAL A 56 -2.44 2.95 -0.51
CA VAL A 56 -3.59 3.55 -1.19
C VAL A 56 -4.80 2.62 -1.17
N ALA A 57 -5.97 3.22 -1.00
CA ALA A 57 -7.26 2.61 -1.29
C ALA A 57 -8.10 3.54 -2.17
N PHE A 58 -9.31 3.12 -2.52
CA PHE A 58 -10.26 3.93 -3.28
C PHE A 58 -11.53 4.17 -2.47
N LEU A 59 -11.90 5.44 -2.27
CA LEU A 59 -13.23 5.80 -1.79
C LEU A 59 -14.22 5.72 -2.96
N LEU A 60 -15.17 4.81 -2.87
CA LEU A 60 -16.19 4.57 -3.89
C LEU A 60 -17.34 5.58 -3.77
N VAL A 61 -18.19 5.61 -4.79
CA VAL A 61 -19.34 6.53 -4.87
C VAL A 61 -20.38 6.31 -3.78
N ASP A 62 -20.46 5.09 -3.25
CA ASP A 62 -21.33 4.73 -2.13
C ASP A 62 -20.71 5.02 -0.75
N GLY A 63 -19.52 5.64 -0.72
CA GLY A 63 -18.77 5.96 0.48
C GLY A 63 -17.96 4.80 1.05
N SER A 64 -18.02 3.61 0.47
CA SER A 64 -17.20 2.47 0.91
C SER A 64 -15.74 2.61 0.48
N VAL A 65 -14.83 2.00 1.25
CA VAL A 65 -13.40 1.94 0.91
C VAL A 65 -13.11 0.62 0.20
N SER A 66 -12.43 0.70 -0.93
CA SER A 66 -12.08 -0.45 -1.77
C SER A 66 -10.58 -0.57 -1.98
N TRP A 67 -10.05 -1.77 -1.75
CA TRP A 67 -8.69 -2.18 -2.12
C TRP A 67 -8.70 -3.01 -3.42
N SER A 68 -9.61 -2.68 -4.35
CA SER A 68 -9.73 -3.37 -5.63
C SER A 68 -8.41 -3.40 -6.39
N GLY A 69 -7.92 -4.61 -6.67
CA GLY A 69 -6.68 -4.80 -7.42
C GLY A 69 -6.71 -4.20 -8.82
N LEU A 70 -7.89 -4.11 -9.45
CA LEU A 70 -8.06 -3.45 -10.74
C LEU A 70 -7.88 -1.93 -10.64
N LEU A 71 -8.45 -1.29 -9.60
CA LEU A 71 -8.31 0.15 -9.40
C LEU A 71 -6.87 0.51 -9.04
N LEU A 72 -6.25 -0.25 -8.13
CA LEU A 72 -4.85 -0.09 -7.75
C LEU A 72 -3.89 -0.31 -8.94
N SER A 73 -4.18 -1.28 -9.81
CA SER A 73 -3.40 -1.48 -11.04
C SER A 73 -3.53 -0.32 -12.04
N LYS A 74 -4.73 0.26 -12.19
CA LYS A 74 -4.90 1.46 -13.02
C LYS A 74 -4.17 2.66 -12.43
N PHE A 75 -4.24 2.83 -11.12
CA PHE A 75 -3.54 3.88 -10.41
C PHE A 75 -2.03 3.75 -10.53
N SER A 76 -1.49 2.54 -10.35
CA SER A 76 -0.05 2.31 -10.43
C SER A 76 0.53 2.66 -11.79
N ARG A 77 -0.22 2.42 -12.88
CA ARG A 77 0.19 2.87 -14.22
C ARG A 77 0.31 4.39 -14.33
N LEU A 78 -0.57 5.16 -13.68
CA LEU A 78 -0.50 6.62 -13.66
C LEU A 78 0.69 7.10 -12.82
N MET A 79 0.87 6.54 -11.62
CA MET A 79 1.97 6.92 -10.73
C MET A 79 3.34 6.64 -11.35
N LYS A 80 3.53 5.46 -11.95
CA LYS A 80 4.77 5.09 -12.66
C LYS A 80 5.01 5.90 -13.93
N ALA A 81 3.96 6.42 -14.56
CA ALA A 81 4.10 7.33 -15.71
C ALA A 81 4.49 8.75 -15.26
N ALA A 82 4.10 9.17 -14.06
CA ALA A 82 4.43 10.47 -13.50
C ALA A 82 5.86 10.52 -12.94
N ASP A 83 6.33 9.44 -12.32
CA ASP A 83 7.70 9.32 -11.81
C ASP A 83 8.19 7.87 -11.96
N ALA A 84 9.27 7.68 -12.72
CA ALA A 84 9.85 6.37 -13.01
C ALA A 84 10.47 5.68 -11.79
N ARG A 85 10.69 6.42 -10.69
CA ARG A 85 11.20 5.89 -9.42
C ARG A 85 10.11 5.27 -8.55
N VAL A 86 8.84 5.37 -8.96
CA VAL A 86 7.73 4.74 -8.23
C VAL A 86 7.75 3.24 -8.44
N HIS A 87 7.80 2.51 -7.34
CA HIS A 87 7.58 1.08 -7.27
C HIS A 87 6.21 0.80 -6.65
N TRP A 88 5.56 -0.26 -7.14
CA TRP A 88 4.25 -0.68 -6.69
C TRP A 88 4.30 -2.12 -6.17
N GLY A 89 3.80 -2.37 -4.96
CA GLY A 89 3.83 -3.70 -4.35
C GLY A 89 3.01 -4.75 -5.11
N GLY A 90 2.09 -4.33 -5.98
CA GLY A 90 1.38 -5.23 -6.90
C GLY A 90 2.25 -5.84 -8.01
N ASP A 91 3.42 -5.25 -8.30
CA ASP A 91 4.39 -5.75 -9.27
C ASP A 91 5.39 -6.74 -8.64
N TRP A 92 5.40 -6.90 -7.31
CA TRP A 92 6.32 -7.81 -6.65
C TRP A 92 6.11 -9.26 -7.11
N PRO A 93 7.20 -10.03 -7.34
CA PRO A 93 7.12 -11.39 -7.86
C PRO A 93 6.46 -12.37 -6.87
N LYS A 94 6.56 -12.07 -5.57
CA LYS A 94 5.94 -12.83 -4.48
C LYS A 94 5.27 -11.84 -3.53
N PHE A 95 4.20 -12.29 -2.89
CA PHE A 95 3.44 -11.53 -1.90
C PHE A 95 3.05 -10.11 -2.38
N LYS A 96 2.07 -10.06 -3.29
CA LYS A 96 1.62 -8.81 -3.90
C LYS A 96 0.88 -7.93 -2.90
N ASP A 97 1.57 -6.90 -2.43
CA ASP A 97 1.01 -5.86 -1.57
C ASP A 97 0.43 -4.74 -2.45
N ARG A 98 -0.80 -4.94 -2.94
CA ARG A 98 -1.40 -4.03 -3.92
C ARG A 98 -1.68 -2.61 -3.40
N PRO A 99 -2.00 -2.39 -2.12
CA PRO A 99 -2.12 -1.04 -1.58
C PRO A 99 -0.81 -0.26 -1.61
N HIS A 100 0.33 -0.95 -1.52
CA HIS A 100 1.63 -0.35 -1.27
C HIS A 100 2.30 0.30 -2.49
N PHE A 101 2.78 1.53 -2.29
CA PHE A 101 3.60 2.30 -3.21
C PHE A 101 4.82 2.85 -2.49
N GLU A 102 5.96 2.90 -3.18
CA GLU A 102 7.17 3.49 -2.64
C GLU A 102 7.98 4.19 -3.73
N VAL A 103 8.79 5.17 -3.33
CA VAL A 103 9.80 5.79 -4.20
C VAL A 103 11.16 5.31 -3.74
N LEU A 104 11.89 4.64 -4.63
CA LEU A 104 13.29 4.27 -4.37
C LEU A 104 14.22 5.33 -4.98
N GLY A 105 15.26 5.69 -4.24
CA GLY A 105 16.29 6.65 -4.65
C GLY A 105 17.34 6.03 -5.56
#